data_AF-A0A7X7ICA6-F1
#
_entry.id   AF-A0A7X7ICA6-F1
#
_cell.length_a   1.000
_cell.length_b   1.000
_cell.length_c   1.000
_cell.angle_alpha   90.00
_cell.angle_beta   90.00
_cell.angle_gamma   90.00
#
_symmetry.space_group_name_H-M   'P 1'
#
loop_
_entity.id
_entity.type
_entity.pdbx_description
1 polymer ?
#
loop_
_entity_poly.entity_id
_entity_poly.type
_entity_poly.pdbx_seq_one_letter_code
_entity_poly.pdbx_strand_id
1 'polypeptide(L)'
;LGPLAEARCASLHDHHGISIIRHFLDEKGANCTITAVCRSSWVVKTGGRDSIDTEGVRVQSKRTTAVLAFDDGKTGYFDFSDVQYHSSIRSSHFSLFGERGEIADYEVRYLNDDNEGITQAIQRIEDGSTTNNPRSLRAVTFGDTYYFRNPYWPLGFNDDEIALALCMEDASQGSGYALHEALQDSYLAQCMHRSAREGRPIETRSQIWADAFSSSKERDHSV
;
A
#
# COMPACT_ATOMS: atom_id res chain seq x y z
N LEU A 1 7.52 -11.14 12.58
CA LEU A 1 6.78 -11.85 11.51
C LEU A 1 7.65 -12.86 10.74
N GLY A 2 8.98 -12.81 10.82
CA GLY A 2 9.85 -13.60 9.93
C GLY A 2 9.91 -12.98 8.52
N PRO A 3 10.51 -13.66 7.55
CA PRO A 3 10.49 -13.24 6.14
C PRO A 3 9.06 -13.09 5.63
N LEU A 4 8.78 -12.00 4.92
CA LEU A 4 7.48 -11.77 4.28
C LEU A 4 7.39 -12.53 2.96
N ALA A 5 6.27 -13.23 2.77
CA ALA A 5 5.98 -14.05 1.60
C ALA A 5 4.83 -13.46 0.77
N GLU A 6 3.85 -12.83 1.40
CA GLU A 6 2.71 -12.24 0.70
C GLU A 6 2.38 -10.82 1.19
N ALA A 7 1.93 -9.99 0.25
CA ALA A 7 1.36 -8.67 0.53
C ALA A 7 0.03 -8.53 -0.21
N ARG A 8 -1.00 -8.02 0.46
CA ARG A 8 -2.33 -7.74 -0.11
C ARG A 8 -2.64 -6.27 0.05
N CYS A 9 -2.88 -5.59 -1.07
CA CYS A 9 -3.22 -4.18 -1.09
C CYS A 9 -4.58 -3.98 -1.76
N ALA A 10 -5.55 -3.54 -0.97
CA ALA A 10 -6.88 -3.20 -1.42
C ALA A 10 -7.25 -1.76 -1.03
N SER A 11 -6.35 -0.82 -1.25
CA SER A 11 -6.48 0.58 -0.79
C SER A 11 -6.00 1.60 -1.81
N LEU A 12 -5.09 1.22 -2.71
CA LEU A 12 -4.38 2.15 -3.59
C LEU A 12 -4.56 1.76 -5.06
N HIS A 13 -4.62 2.77 -5.92
CA HIS A 13 -4.84 2.58 -7.34
C HIS A 13 -3.53 2.36 -8.09
N ASP A 14 -3.56 1.55 -9.15
CA ASP A 14 -2.49 1.35 -10.11
C ASP A 14 -1.09 1.22 -9.47
N HIS A 15 -0.13 2.03 -9.94
CA HIS A 15 1.25 2.02 -9.51
C HIS A 15 1.44 2.31 -8.01
N HIS A 16 0.52 3.03 -7.35
CA HIS A 16 0.60 3.22 -5.89
C HIS A 16 0.31 1.94 -5.11
N GLY A 17 -0.61 1.09 -5.59
CA GLY A 17 -0.82 -0.22 -4.99
C GLY A 17 0.36 -1.16 -5.25
N ILE A 18 0.94 -1.08 -6.45
CA ILE A 18 2.14 -1.83 -6.80
C ILE A 18 3.34 -1.41 -5.93
N SER A 19 3.57 -0.12 -5.74
CA SER A 19 4.72 0.38 -4.97
C SER A 19 4.68 -0.10 -3.53
N ILE A 20 3.51 -0.06 -2.89
CA ILE A 20 3.31 -0.60 -1.53
C ILE A 20 3.55 -2.11 -1.48
N ILE A 21 2.99 -2.88 -2.42
CA ILE A 21 3.24 -4.34 -2.50
C ILE A 21 4.74 -4.61 -2.61
N ARG A 22 5.44 -3.95 -3.53
CA ARG A 22 6.87 -4.14 -3.75
C ARG A 22 7.71 -3.73 -2.55
N HIS A 23 7.39 -2.59 -1.94
CA HIS A 23 8.08 -2.08 -0.76
C HIS A 23 8.08 -3.11 0.38
N PHE A 24 6.91 -3.64 0.74
CA PHE A 24 6.82 -4.60 1.82
C PHE A 24 7.38 -6.00 1.47
N LEU A 25 7.39 -6.38 0.20
CA LEU A 25 8.01 -7.63 -0.24
C LEU A 25 9.53 -7.50 -0.46
N ASP A 26 10.13 -6.32 -0.24
CA ASP A 26 11.52 -6.01 -0.60
C ASP A 26 11.85 -6.40 -2.05
N GLU A 27 10.93 -6.10 -2.97
CA GLU A 27 11.00 -6.46 -4.38
C GLU A 27 11.82 -5.43 -5.17
N LYS A 28 12.92 -5.88 -5.77
CA LYS A 28 13.98 -5.04 -6.36
C LYS A 28 14.16 -5.24 -7.88
N GLY A 29 13.07 -5.29 -8.64
CA GLY A 29 13.08 -5.44 -10.10
C GLY A 29 13.13 -6.88 -10.62
N ALA A 30 12.81 -7.86 -9.78
CA ALA A 30 12.59 -9.25 -10.16
C ALA A 30 11.43 -9.37 -11.15
N ASN A 31 11.51 -10.41 -12.01
CA ASN A 31 10.41 -10.73 -12.88
C ASN A 31 9.31 -11.46 -12.10
N CYS A 32 8.12 -11.44 -12.69
CA CYS A 32 6.94 -12.06 -12.13
C CYS A 32 5.95 -12.43 -13.24
N THR A 33 5.05 -13.34 -12.91
CA THR A 33 3.86 -13.61 -13.71
C THR A 33 2.67 -12.86 -13.11
N ILE A 34 2.05 -12.00 -13.90
CA ILE A 34 0.87 -11.23 -13.49
C ILE A 34 -0.38 -11.81 -14.12
N THR A 35 -1.37 -12.16 -13.28
CA THR A 35 -2.71 -12.53 -13.70
C THR A 35 -3.70 -11.55 -13.14
N ALA A 36 -4.47 -10.86 -13.98
CA ALA A 36 -5.42 -9.85 -13.56
C ALA A 36 -6.79 -10.00 -14.22
N VAL A 37 -7.82 -9.50 -13.54
CA VAL A 37 -9.19 -9.44 -14.04
C VAL A 37 -9.78 -8.08 -13.68
N CYS A 38 -10.38 -7.41 -14.67
CA CYS A 38 -11.19 -6.21 -14.45
C CYS A 38 -12.67 -6.57 -14.61
N ARG A 39 -13.48 -6.32 -13.58
CA ARG A 39 -14.94 -6.53 -13.62
C ARG A 39 -15.66 -5.23 -13.34
N SER A 40 -16.77 -5.03 -14.05
CA SER A 40 -17.70 -3.95 -13.76
C SER A 40 -18.85 -4.46 -12.90
N SER A 41 -19.26 -3.67 -11.92
CA SER A 41 -20.44 -3.95 -11.10
C SER A 41 -21.18 -2.66 -10.76
N TRP A 42 -22.46 -2.79 -10.41
CA TRP A 42 -23.23 -1.66 -9.90
C TRP A 42 -22.90 -1.41 -8.44
N VAL A 43 -22.70 -0.14 -8.08
CA VAL A 43 -22.56 0.33 -6.71
C VAL A 43 -23.42 1.59 -6.52
N VAL A 44 -23.90 1.80 -5.31
CA VAL A 44 -24.56 3.07 -4.95
C VAL A 44 -23.47 4.08 -4.61
N LYS A 45 -23.51 5.24 -5.26
CA LYS A 45 -22.60 6.33 -4.96
C LYS A 45 -22.93 6.87 -3.56
N THR A 46 -21.91 6.98 -2.71
CA THR A 46 -22.06 7.52 -1.35
C THR A 46 -21.21 8.76 -1.08
N GLY A 47 -20.38 9.15 -2.04
CA GLY A 47 -19.56 10.34 -1.96
C GLY A 47 -18.85 10.66 -3.25
N GLY A 48 -18.12 11.78 -3.20
CA GLY A 48 -17.16 12.27 -4.18
C GLY A 48 -16.08 13.04 -3.41
N ARG A 49 -15.12 13.63 -4.14
CA ARG A 49 -13.96 14.29 -3.53
C ARG A 49 -14.35 15.32 -2.45
N ASP A 50 -15.35 16.14 -2.74
CA ASP A 50 -15.76 17.26 -1.90
C ASP A 50 -17.26 17.18 -1.51
N SER A 51 -17.87 16.00 -1.58
CA SER A 51 -19.32 15.85 -1.38
C SER A 51 -19.69 14.50 -0.79
N ILE A 52 -20.67 14.49 0.11
CA ILE A 52 -21.38 13.27 0.53
C ILE A 52 -22.60 13.11 -0.38
N ASP A 53 -22.84 11.88 -0.87
CA ASP A 53 -23.98 11.57 -1.74
C ASP A 53 -24.96 10.68 -0.97
N THR A 54 -26.20 11.12 -0.87
CA THR A 54 -27.29 10.39 -0.20
C THR A 54 -28.50 10.17 -1.11
N GLU A 55 -28.35 10.41 -2.41
CA GLU A 55 -29.46 10.33 -3.38
C GLU A 55 -29.76 8.90 -3.82
N GLY A 56 -28.86 7.94 -3.51
CA GLY A 56 -29.03 6.53 -3.87
C GLY A 56 -28.73 6.24 -5.34
N VAL A 57 -28.04 7.16 -6.03
CA VAL A 57 -27.69 7.01 -7.44
C VAL A 57 -26.78 5.80 -7.65
N ARG A 58 -27.15 4.92 -8.59
CA ARG A 58 -26.34 3.77 -8.98
C ARG A 58 -25.36 4.16 -10.07
N VAL A 59 -24.11 3.78 -9.89
CA VAL A 59 -23.02 3.97 -10.86
C VAL A 59 -22.37 2.64 -11.20
N GLN A 60 -21.82 2.54 -12.42
CA GLN A 60 -20.95 1.44 -12.79
C GLN A 60 -19.55 1.70 -12.24
N SER A 61 -19.02 0.76 -11.48
CA SER A 61 -17.67 0.79 -10.94
C SER A 61 -16.85 -0.35 -11.52
N LYS A 62 -15.62 -0.04 -11.92
CA LYS A 62 -14.62 -1.03 -12.31
C LYS A 62 -13.78 -1.42 -11.10
N ARG A 63 -13.59 -2.72 -10.94
CA ARG A 63 -12.70 -3.31 -9.93
C ARG A 63 -11.67 -4.19 -10.64
N THR A 64 -10.40 -3.92 -10.40
CA THR A 64 -9.28 -4.72 -10.91
C THR A 64 -8.71 -5.52 -9.75
N THR A 65 -8.69 -6.84 -9.90
CA THR A 65 -7.95 -7.74 -9.02
C THR A 65 -6.78 -8.35 -9.77
N ALA A 66 -5.63 -8.50 -9.12
CA ALA A 66 -4.46 -9.12 -9.72
C ALA A 66 -3.62 -9.90 -8.72
N VAL A 67 -2.93 -10.92 -9.24
CA VAL A 67 -1.89 -11.69 -8.55
C VAL A 67 -0.58 -11.44 -9.29
N LEU A 68 0.46 -11.02 -8.55
CA LEU A 68 1.82 -10.86 -9.01
C LEU A 68 2.67 -11.96 -8.35
N ALA A 69 2.96 -13.03 -9.08
CA ALA A 69 3.78 -14.14 -8.60
C ALA A 69 5.25 -13.90 -9.00
N PHE A 70 6.08 -13.45 -8.05
CA PHE A 70 7.49 -13.14 -8.29
C PHE A 70 8.34 -14.41 -8.36
N ASP A 71 9.44 -14.36 -9.11
CA ASP A 71 10.33 -15.50 -9.32
C ASP A 71 10.98 -16.03 -8.02
N ASP A 72 11.07 -15.19 -6.98
CA ASP A 72 11.59 -15.56 -5.66
C ASP A 72 10.54 -16.26 -4.76
N GLY A 73 9.34 -16.51 -5.28
CA GLY A 73 8.24 -17.18 -4.58
C GLY A 73 7.34 -16.24 -3.78
N LYS A 74 7.65 -14.94 -3.70
CA LYS A 74 6.76 -13.96 -3.06
C LYS A 74 5.56 -13.67 -3.94
N THR A 75 4.43 -13.32 -3.31
CA THR A 75 3.18 -13.03 -4.02
C THR A 75 2.55 -11.71 -3.58
N GLY A 76 2.31 -10.84 -4.55
CA GLY A 76 1.51 -9.63 -4.38
C GLY A 76 0.07 -9.84 -4.82
N TYR A 77 -0.89 -9.37 -4.03
CA TYR A 77 -2.30 -9.31 -4.40
C TYR A 77 -2.76 -7.85 -4.44
N PHE A 78 -3.24 -7.45 -5.61
CA PHE A 78 -3.79 -6.12 -5.85
C PHE A 78 -5.30 -6.21 -5.97
N ASP A 79 -6.03 -5.29 -5.34
CA ASP A 79 -7.49 -5.24 -5.43
C ASP A 79 -8.01 -3.80 -5.27
N PHE A 80 -8.31 -3.12 -6.38
CA PHE A 80 -8.78 -1.73 -6.32
C PHE A 80 -10.07 -1.50 -7.09
N SER A 81 -10.97 -0.69 -6.51
CA SER A 81 -12.20 -0.22 -7.13
C SER A 81 -12.16 1.30 -7.35
N ASP A 82 -12.58 1.78 -8.53
CA ASP A 82 -12.55 3.21 -8.88
C ASP A 82 -13.36 4.14 -7.94
N VAL A 83 -14.29 3.61 -7.14
CA VAL A 83 -15.06 4.37 -6.14
C VAL A 83 -14.48 4.31 -4.72
N GLN A 84 -13.36 3.63 -4.50
CA GLN A 84 -12.94 3.20 -3.17
C GLN A 84 -12.64 4.36 -2.19
N TYR A 85 -11.93 5.40 -2.62
CA TYR A 85 -11.53 6.52 -1.72
C TYR A 85 -12.68 7.32 -1.13
N HIS A 86 -13.80 7.43 -1.85
CA HIS A 86 -14.91 8.32 -1.48
C HIS A 86 -16.19 7.56 -1.20
N SER A 87 -16.08 6.25 -0.95
CA SER A 87 -17.24 5.41 -0.65
C SER A 87 -17.27 4.98 0.80
N SER A 88 -18.32 5.41 1.52
CA SER A 88 -18.65 4.93 2.86
C SER A 88 -19.08 3.45 2.93
N ILE A 89 -19.19 2.76 1.78
CA ILE A 89 -19.61 1.35 1.67
C ILE A 89 -18.54 0.49 1.00
N ARG A 90 -17.31 0.99 0.94
CA ARG A 90 -16.11 0.25 0.50
C ARG A 90 -15.02 0.47 1.53
N SER A 91 -14.57 -0.62 2.13
CA SER A 91 -13.42 -0.60 3.01
C SER A 91 -12.14 -0.68 2.19
N SER A 92 -11.09 -0.05 2.70
CA SER A 92 -9.72 -0.29 2.28
C SER A 92 -9.12 -1.37 3.16
N HIS A 93 -8.32 -2.26 2.60
CA HIS A 93 -7.62 -3.29 3.36
C HIS A 93 -6.16 -3.39 2.98
N PHE A 94 -5.34 -3.75 3.96
CA PHE A 94 -3.94 -4.08 3.75
C PHE A 94 -3.54 -5.28 4.60
N SER A 95 -2.76 -6.20 4.05
CA SER A 95 -2.29 -7.34 4.81
C SER A 95 -0.90 -7.80 4.39
N LEU A 96 -0.14 -8.29 5.36
CA LEU A 96 1.19 -8.87 5.19
C LEU A 96 1.22 -10.24 5.83
N PHE A 97 1.86 -11.20 5.15
CA PHE A 97 1.99 -12.56 5.64
C PHE A 97 3.46 -12.95 5.65
N GLY A 98 3.94 -13.34 6.83
CA GLY A 98 5.26 -13.89 7.03
C GLY A 98 5.19 -15.25 7.74
N GLU A 99 6.32 -15.94 7.79
CA GLU A 99 6.43 -17.28 8.37
C GLU A 99 5.91 -17.37 9.83
N ARG A 100 6.08 -16.30 10.62
CA ARG A 100 5.78 -16.25 12.05
C ARG A 100 4.60 -15.33 12.39
N GLY A 101 3.75 -14.99 11.41
CA GLY A 101 2.58 -14.16 11.68
C GLY A 101 2.09 -13.34 10.49
N GLU A 102 1.11 -12.50 10.77
CA GLU A 102 0.49 -11.60 9.81
C GLU A 102 0.22 -10.22 10.42
N ILE A 103 0.08 -9.24 9.53
CA ILE A 103 -0.59 -7.98 9.82
C ILE A 103 -1.83 -7.94 8.93
N ALA A 104 -2.99 -7.65 9.52
CA ALA A 104 -4.24 -7.44 8.82
C ALA A 104 -4.84 -6.12 9.31
N ASP A 105 -4.79 -5.10 8.44
CA ASP A 105 -5.13 -3.71 8.75
C ASP A 105 -4.35 -3.20 9.97
N TYR A 106 -5.01 -3.03 11.11
CA TYR A 106 -4.37 -2.60 12.36
C TYR A 106 -4.13 -3.75 13.34
N GLU A 107 -4.45 -4.99 12.99
CA GLU A 107 -4.25 -6.15 13.85
C GLU A 107 -2.97 -6.88 13.46
N VAL A 108 -2.20 -7.32 14.45
CA VAL A 108 -0.96 -8.07 14.29
C VAL A 108 -1.10 -9.38 15.04
N ARG A 109 -0.95 -10.49 14.33
CA ARG A 109 -0.86 -11.84 14.91
C ARG A 109 0.56 -12.33 14.72
N TYR A 110 1.24 -12.75 15.78
CA TYR A 110 2.61 -13.22 15.68
C TYR A 110 2.97 -14.21 16.77
N LEU A 111 4.04 -14.98 16.54
CA LEU A 111 4.63 -15.86 17.55
C LEU A 111 5.65 -15.08 18.40
N ASN A 112 5.51 -15.14 19.73
CA ASN A 112 6.54 -14.64 20.65
C ASN A 112 7.80 -15.54 20.64
N ASP A 113 8.76 -15.25 21.52
CA ASP A 113 10.02 -15.99 21.62
C ASP A 113 9.82 -17.46 22.05
N ASP A 114 8.75 -17.74 22.80
CA ASP A 114 8.35 -19.08 23.24
C ASP A 114 7.46 -19.83 22.22
N ASN A 115 7.24 -19.25 21.03
CA ASN A 115 6.33 -19.74 19.99
C ASN A 115 4.85 -19.81 20.39
N GLU A 116 4.44 -18.96 21.33
CA GLU A 116 3.03 -18.78 21.67
C GLU A 116 2.41 -17.71 20.76
N GLY A 117 1.17 -17.95 20.34
CA GLY A 117 0.43 -17.01 19.48
C GLY A 117 -0.06 -15.79 20.26
N ILE A 118 0.37 -14.61 19.82
CA ILE A 118 -0.02 -13.31 20.39
C ILE A 118 -0.82 -12.53 19.35
N THR A 119 -1.85 -11.84 19.82
CA THR A 119 -2.60 -10.84 19.03
C THR A 119 -2.49 -9.49 19.70
N GLN A 120 -2.07 -8.49 18.94
CA GLN A 120 -2.00 -7.09 19.36
C GLN A 120 -2.49 -6.19 18.24
N ALA A 121 -2.78 -4.94 18.56
CA ALA A 121 -3.24 -3.96 17.57
C ALA A 121 -2.29 -2.77 17.49
N ILE A 122 -1.97 -2.37 16.27
CA ILE A 122 -1.39 -1.08 15.93
C ILE A 122 -2.40 0.00 16.36
N GLN A 123 -1.96 0.92 17.20
CA GLN A 123 -2.79 2.00 17.71
C GLN A 123 -2.47 3.30 16.98
N ARG A 124 -3.52 3.99 16.55
CA ARG A 124 -3.45 5.37 16.11
C ARG A 124 -3.78 6.27 17.29
N ILE A 125 -2.87 7.15 17.63
CA ILE A 125 -3.06 8.14 18.68
C ILE A 125 -3.47 9.44 18.01
N GLU A 126 -4.75 9.79 18.15
CA GLU A 126 -5.35 10.97 17.55
C GLU A 126 -5.87 11.91 18.64
N ASP A 127 -5.58 13.20 18.50
CA ASP A 127 -6.11 14.24 19.39
C ASP A 127 -7.35 14.92 18.77
N GLY A 128 -8.06 15.74 19.54
CA GLY A 128 -9.20 16.53 19.05
C GLY A 128 -10.50 15.76 18.84
N SER A 129 -10.57 14.49 19.25
CA SER A 129 -11.83 13.72 19.28
C SER A 129 -12.73 14.13 20.45
N THR A 130 -12.14 14.40 21.61
CA THR A 130 -12.83 14.71 22.88
C THR A 130 -12.34 16.00 23.56
N THR A 131 -11.27 16.61 23.05
CA THR A 131 -10.65 17.83 23.58
C THR A 131 -10.91 19.02 22.64
N ASN A 132 -10.60 20.23 23.10
CA ASN A 132 -10.73 21.45 22.28
C ASN A 132 -9.61 21.59 21.21
N ASN A 133 -8.75 20.59 21.06
CA ASN A 133 -7.72 20.58 20.02
C ASN A 133 -8.33 20.22 18.66
N PRO A 134 -7.76 20.69 17.54
CA PRO A 134 -8.15 20.19 16.22
C PRO A 134 -7.89 18.69 16.11
N ARG A 135 -8.72 17.99 15.32
CA ARG A 135 -8.50 16.57 15.03
C ARG A 135 -7.20 16.40 14.27
N SER A 136 -6.26 15.61 14.80
CA SER A 136 -4.96 15.41 14.16
C SER A 136 -4.32 14.10 14.63
N LEU A 137 -3.70 13.37 13.69
CA LEU A 137 -2.84 12.24 14.02
C LEU A 137 -1.61 12.74 14.78
N ARG A 138 -1.37 12.19 15.98
CA ARG A 138 -0.17 12.49 16.78
C ARG A 138 0.91 11.43 16.56
N ALA A 139 0.53 10.16 16.58
CA ALA A 139 1.46 9.05 16.47
C ALA A 139 0.79 7.73 16.05
N VAL A 140 1.60 6.79 15.57
CA VAL A 140 1.24 5.37 15.43
C VAL A 140 2.14 4.53 16.32
N THR A 141 1.55 3.64 17.11
CA THR A 141 2.26 2.80 18.08
C THR A 141 1.92 1.33 17.91
N PHE A 142 2.82 0.47 18.37
CA PHE A 142 2.58 -0.96 18.53
C PHE A 142 3.28 -1.40 19.82
N GLY A 143 2.52 -2.03 20.72
CA GLY A 143 2.95 -2.17 22.12
C GLY A 143 3.18 -0.81 22.79
N ASP A 144 4.32 -0.64 23.43
CA ASP A 144 4.77 0.58 24.08
C ASP A 144 5.66 1.47 23.18
N THR A 145 5.88 1.05 21.94
CA THR A 145 6.84 1.68 21.03
C THR A 145 6.13 2.59 20.01
N TYR A 146 6.72 3.77 19.79
CA TYR A 146 6.30 4.71 18.75
C TYR A 146 7.00 4.37 17.44
N TYR A 147 6.22 3.96 16.43
CA TYR A 147 6.73 3.66 15.09
C TYR A 147 6.62 4.84 14.14
N PHE A 148 5.66 5.74 14.40
CA PHE A 148 5.54 7.00 13.68
C PHE A 148 5.15 8.12 14.64
N ARG A 149 5.77 9.29 14.46
CA ARG A 149 5.39 10.54 15.11
C ARG A 149 5.13 11.57 14.03
N ASN A 150 3.94 12.17 14.04
CA ASN A 150 3.58 13.16 13.03
C ASN A 150 4.39 14.45 13.26
N PRO A 151 5.29 14.86 12.34
CA PRO A 151 6.06 16.09 12.48
C PRO A 151 5.19 17.34 12.31
N TYR A 152 4.01 17.20 11.70
CA TYR A 152 3.05 18.27 11.46
C TYR A 152 1.96 18.36 12.51
N TRP A 153 2.04 17.61 13.60
CA TRP A 153 1.08 17.74 14.69
C TRP A 153 1.19 19.13 15.35
N PRO A 154 0.08 19.82 15.70
CA PRO A 154 -1.33 19.43 15.59
C PRO A 154 -2.05 20.12 14.41
N LEU A 155 -1.41 20.31 13.24
CA LEU A 155 -1.95 21.08 12.11
C LEU A 155 -3.24 20.50 11.49
N GLY A 156 -3.68 19.31 11.92
CA GLY A 156 -4.94 18.72 11.48
C GLY A 156 -4.88 18.05 10.11
N PHE A 157 -3.68 17.83 9.57
CA PHE A 157 -3.49 17.10 8.34
C PHE A 157 -3.99 15.66 8.44
N ASN A 158 -4.65 15.20 7.37
CA ASN A 158 -4.98 13.80 7.17
C ASN A 158 -3.74 12.99 6.71
N ASP A 159 -3.88 11.67 6.63
CA ASP A 159 -2.76 10.76 6.29
C ASP A 159 -2.11 11.10 4.92
N ASP A 160 -2.92 11.45 3.91
CA ASP A 160 -2.39 11.82 2.58
C ASP A 160 -1.65 13.16 2.63
N GLU A 161 -2.16 14.14 3.36
CA GLU A 161 -1.50 15.45 3.54
C GLU A 161 -0.16 15.31 4.29
N ILE A 162 -0.12 14.46 5.33
CA ILE A 162 1.11 14.12 6.06
C ILE A 162 2.11 13.45 5.10
N ALA A 163 1.67 12.43 4.36
CA ALA A 163 2.53 11.70 3.42
C ALA A 163 3.06 12.62 2.30
N LEU A 164 2.22 13.50 1.76
CA LEU A 164 2.63 14.48 0.74
C LEU A 164 3.65 15.48 1.28
N ALA A 165 3.44 16.01 2.48
CA ALA A 165 4.38 16.95 3.09
C ALA A 165 5.74 16.29 3.34
N LEU A 166 5.77 15.05 3.85
CA LEU A 166 7.00 14.25 3.97
C LEU A 166 7.69 14.05 2.62
N CYS A 167 6.93 13.63 1.59
CA CYS A 167 7.48 13.44 0.24
C CYS A 167 8.08 14.72 -0.34
N MET A 168 7.46 15.87 -0.08
CA MET A 168 7.97 17.17 -0.54
C MET A 168 9.24 17.59 0.19
N GLU A 169 9.34 17.32 1.49
CA GLU A 169 10.56 17.54 2.26
C GLU A 169 11.71 16.67 1.74
N ASP A 170 11.48 15.37 1.56
CA ASP A 170 12.47 14.45 1.00
C ASP A 170 12.91 14.88 -0.40
N ALA A 171 11.96 15.23 -1.27
CA ALA A 171 12.25 15.72 -2.61
C ALA A 171 13.10 17.01 -2.58
N SER A 172 12.81 17.93 -1.64
CA SER A 172 13.59 19.18 -1.48
C SER A 172 15.03 18.94 -1.03
N GLN A 173 15.29 17.81 -0.35
CA GLN A 173 16.60 17.38 0.11
C GLN A 173 17.32 16.45 -0.89
N GLY A 174 16.66 16.09 -2.00
CA GLY A 174 17.20 15.16 -2.99
C GLY A 174 17.08 13.67 -2.61
N SER A 175 16.29 13.35 -1.58
CA SER A 175 16.01 11.99 -1.10
C SER A 175 14.61 11.47 -1.50
N GLY A 176 13.95 12.13 -2.44
CA GLY A 176 12.61 11.73 -2.91
C GLY A 176 12.56 10.38 -3.62
N TYR A 177 11.35 9.94 -3.95
CA TYR A 177 11.09 8.64 -4.59
C TYR A 177 11.91 8.46 -5.89
N ALA A 178 12.71 7.40 -5.95
CA ALA A 178 13.67 7.22 -7.01
C ALA A 178 13.02 6.90 -8.36
N LEU A 179 13.61 7.40 -9.46
CA LEU A 179 13.06 7.21 -10.81
C LEU A 179 12.93 5.72 -11.20
N HIS A 180 13.91 4.88 -10.85
CA HIS A 180 13.88 3.46 -11.18
C HIS A 180 12.76 2.70 -10.45
N GLU A 181 12.43 3.12 -9.22
CA GLU A 181 11.27 2.60 -8.49
C GLU A 181 9.96 2.96 -9.21
N ALA A 182 9.78 4.24 -9.53
CA ALA A 182 8.58 4.73 -10.22
C ALA A 182 8.38 4.06 -11.60
N LEU A 183 9.46 3.84 -12.34
CA LEU A 183 9.43 3.15 -13.63
C LEU A 183 9.02 1.68 -13.47
N GLN A 184 9.57 0.99 -12.46
CA GLN A 184 9.24 -0.40 -12.20
C GLN A 184 7.78 -0.56 -11.75
N ASP A 185 7.29 0.29 -10.84
CA ASP A 185 5.87 0.26 -10.41
C ASP A 185 4.92 0.49 -11.57
N SER A 186 5.23 1.49 -12.40
CA SER A 186 4.45 1.84 -13.59
C SER A 186 4.44 0.70 -14.60
N TYR A 187 5.58 0.02 -14.79
CA TYR A 187 5.70 -1.11 -15.69
C TYR A 187 4.83 -2.29 -15.24
N LEU A 188 4.90 -2.68 -13.96
CA LEU A 188 4.08 -3.76 -13.45
C LEU A 188 2.58 -3.42 -13.49
N ALA A 189 2.21 -2.16 -13.20
CA ALA A 189 0.83 -1.70 -13.33
C ALA A 189 0.33 -1.79 -14.79
N GLN A 190 1.17 -1.45 -15.78
CA GLN A 190 0.82 -1.62 -17.19
C GLN A 190 0.68 -3.10 -17.58
N CYS A 191 1.54 -3.98 -17.09
CA CYS A 191 1.42 -5.43 -17.29
C CYS A 191 0.15 -6.00 -16.65
N MET A 192 -0.24 -5.52 -15.47
CA MET A 192 -1.51 -5.84 -14.82
C MET A 192 -2.71 -5.46 -15.71
N HIS A 193 -2.76 -4.21 -16.19
CA HIS A 193 -3.82 -3.76 -17.09
C HIS A 193 -3.86 -4.57 -18.39
N ARG A 194 -2.69 -4.91 -18.93
CA ARG A 194 -2.57 -5.77 -20.11
C ARG A 194 -3.12 -7.17 -19.85
N SER A 195 -2.80 -7.78 -18.71
CA SER A 195 -3.33 -9.09 -18.32
C SER A 195 -4.86 -9.05 -18.24
N ALA A 196 -5.43 -8.04 -17.57
CA ALA A 196 -6.87 -7.87 -17.45
C ALA A 196 -7.57 -7.68 -18.81
N ARG A 197 -6.94 -6.95 -19.73
CA ARG A 197 -7.46 -6.71 -21.08
C ARG A 197 -7.38 -7.94 -21.99
N GLU A 198 -6.26 -8.67 -21.93
CA GLU A 198 -6.02 -9.84 -22.79
C GLU A 198 -6.63 -11.13 -22.22
N GLY A 199 -7.04 -11.14 -20.95
CA GLY A 199 -7.66 -12.29 -20.30
C GLY A 199 -6.69 -13.46 -20.10
N ARG A 200 -5.39 -13.19 -20.01
CA ARG A 200 -4.33 -14.20 -19.86
C ARG A 200 -3.20 -13.71 -18.96
N PRO A 201 -2.39 -14.61 -18.39
CA PRO A 201 -1.18 -14.24 -17.66
C PRO A 201 -0.18 -13.47 -18.55
N ILE A 202 0.51 -12.51 -17.94
CA ILE A 202 1.59 -11.73 -18.54
C ILE A 202 2.88 -12.00 -17.75
N GLU A 203 3.87 -12.57 -18.42
CA GLU A 203 5.22 -12.68 -17.89
C GLU A 203 5.95 -11.35 -18.09
N THR A 204 6.52 -10.81 -17.01
CA THR A 204 7.34 -9.61 -17.08
C THR A 204 8.76 -9.95 -17.53
N ARG A 205 9.49 -8.92 -17.96
CA ARG A 205 10.88 -9.03 -18.39
C ARG A 205 11.68 -7.92 -17.74
N SER A 206 12.94 -8.22 -17.45
CA SER A 206 13.86 -7.26 -16.86
C SER A 206 13.99 -6.05 -17.78
N GLN A 207 13.85 -4.86 -17.18
CA GLN A 207 13.84 -3.59 -17.89
C GLN A 207 15.19 -2.90 -17.77
N ILE A 208 15.44 -1.89 -18.61
CA ILE A 208 16.73 -1.17 -18.67
C ILE A 208 17.11 -0.46 -17.36
N TRP A 209 16.14 -0.23 -16.46
CA TRP A 209 16.38 0.38 -15.15
C TRP A 209 16.64 -0.66 -14.04
N ALA A 210 16.65 -1.96 -14.36
CA ALA A 210 16.89 -3.03 -13.38
C ALA A 210 18.26 -2.89 -12.68
N ASP A 211 19.28 -2.43 -13.40
CA ASP A 211 20.63 -2.23 -12.87
C ASP A 211 20.71 -1.18 -11.75
N ALA A 212 19.72 -0.28 -11.67
CA ALA A 212 19.67 0.70 -10.59
C ALA A 212 19.41 0.04 -9.22
N PHE A 213 18.69 -1.10 -9.19
CA PHE A 213 18.39 -1.85 -7.98
C PHE A 213 19.58 -2.63 -7.40
N SER A 214 20.56 -2.98 -8.24
CA SER A 214 21.80 -3.64 -7.81
C SER A 214 22.84 -2.62 -7.34
N SER A 215 22.87 -1.42 -7.94
CA SER A 215 23.80 -0.33 -7.58
C SER A 215 23.52 0.35 -6.23
N SER A 216 22.33 0.15 -5.63
CA SER A 216 21.99 0.70 -4.30
C SER A 216 22.64 -0.07 -3.15
N LYS A 217 23.02 -1.35 -3.35
CA LYS A 217 23.68 -2.18 -2.33
C LYS A 217 25.06 -1.65 -1.89
N GLU A 218 25.77 -0.92 -2.75
CA GLU A 218 27.12 -0.44 -2.43
C GLU A 218 27.14 0.84 -1.59
N ARG A 219 26.01 1.55 -1.44
CA ARG A 219 25.95 2.82 -0.69
C ARG A 219 25.57 2.68 0.79
N ASP A 220 25.08 1.52 1.22
CA ASP A 220 24.61 1.28 2.60
C ASP A 220 25.69 0.76 3.55
N HIS A 221 26.95 0.69 3.12
CA HIS A 221 28.09 0.27 3.95
C HIS A 221 29.05 1.41 4.34
N SER A 222 28.60 2.66 4.23
CA SER A 222 29.41 3.81 4.63
C SER A 222 28.58 4.88 5.35
N VAL A 223 28.07 4.58 6.55
CA VAL A 223 27.89 5.53 7.67
C VAL A 223 28.08 4.78 8.99
#